data_AF-A0A538LT22-F1
#
_entry.id   AF-A0A538LT22-F1
#
_cell.length_a   1.000
_cell.length_b   1.000
_cell.length_c   1.000
_cell.angle_alpha   90.00
_cell.angle_beta   90.00
_cell.angle_gamma   90.00
#
_symmetry.space_group_name_H-M   'P 1'
#
loop_
_entity.id
_entity.type
_entity.pdbx_description
1 polymer ?
#
loop_
_entity_poly.entity_id
_entity_poly.type
_entity_poly.pdbx_seq_one_letter_code
_entity_poly.pdbx_strand_id
1 'polypeptide(L)'
;MKLTIVAATGGIGRQVLEQAVAAGHDVTAVVRNQAKLSPVLPGAGEVRVVTVDLAAPDPGALESAVQGADAVLSGLGPRSNSDAGVAWRGTRAVVQAMQATQVGRIVVVSAAPVGTVATPGRPKPPKFDPGDGFFMRHLFSHVAGAAFGKVYADLARMEDVLADSGLDWTAVRPPRLTDKPLTGSYRTALGQNLRGGWSVSRPDVANLMLRVLDQPETFKQTIGIAN
;
A
#
# COMPACT_ATOMS: atom_id res chain seq x y z
N MET A 1 -8.42 13.92 10.10
CA MET A 1 -7.88 14.19 8.75
C MET A 1 -8.94 13.83 7.72
N LYS A 2 -8.87 14.46 6.54
CA LYS A 2 -9.59 14.07 5.32
C LYS A 2 -8.75 13.05 4.59
N LEU A 3 -9.21 11.81 4.51
CA LEU A 3 -8.45 10.69 3.96
C LEU A 3 -9.13 10.11 2.72
N THR A 4 -8.37 9.91 1.65
CA THR A 4 -8.84 9.14 0.50
C THR A 4 -8.26 7.74 0.56
N ILE A 5 -9.11 6.72 0.62
CA ILE A 5 -8.70 5.30 0.73
C ILE A 5 -8.96 4.60 -0.59
N VAL A 6 -7.89 4.25 -1.29
CA VAL A 6 -7.91 3.56 -2.58
C VAL A 6 -7.90 2.04 -2.37
N ALA A 7 -8.72 1.35 -3.17
CA ALA A 7 -8.96 -0.09 -3.04
C ALA A 7 -9.54 -0.48 -1.66
N ALA A 8 -10.49 0.33 -1.15
CA ALA A 8 -11.07 0.19 0.18
C ALA A 8 -11.82 -1.14 0.44
N THR A 9 -12.07 -1.94 -0.60
CA THR A 9 -12.69 -3.28 -0.49
C THR A 9 -11.67 -4.43 -0.50
N GLY A 10 -10.37 -4.12 -0.63
CA GLY A 10 -9.29 -5.10 -0.55
C GLY A 10 -8.99 -5.52 0.90
N GLY A 11 -8.19 -6.58 1.08
CA GLY A 11 -7.91 -7.14 2.41
C GLY A 11 -7.32 -6.13 3.41
N ILE A 12 -6.35 -5.32 2.99
CA ILE A 12 -5.79 -4.24 3.82
C ILE A 12 -6.65 -2.97 3.72
N GLY A 13 -7.12 -2.61 2.52
CA GLY A 13 -7.94 -1.40 2.32
C GLY A 13 -9.20 -1.38 3.20
N ARG A 14 -9.84 -2.55 3.41
CA ARG A 14 -10.95 -2.70 4.33
C ARG A 14 -10.56 -2.36 5.78
N GLN A 15 -9.41 -2.87 6.23
CA GLN A 15 -8.89 -2.60 7.57
C GLN A 15 -8.53 -1.13 7.76
N VAL A 16 -7.96 -0.49 6.74
CA VAL A 16 -7.68 0.96 6.77
C VAL A 16 -8.98 1.75 6.86
N LEU A 17 -10.00 1.38 6.08
CA LEU A 17 -11.31 2.04 6.10
C LEU A 17 -11.98 1.91 7.48
N GLU A 18 -12.07 0.69 8.02
CA GLU A 18 -12.68 0.44 9.33
C GLU A 18 -11.96 1.22 10.44
N GLN A 19 -10.62 1.19 10.47
CA GLN A 19 -9.83 1.88 11.48
C GLN A 19 -9.86 3.40 11.33
N ALA A 20 -9.85 3.93 10.11
CA ALA A 20 -9.92 5.37 9.86
C ALA A 20 -11.26 5.97 10.30
N VAL A 21 -12.37 5.29 10.00
CA VAL A 21 -13.71 5.70 10.44
C VAL A 21 -13.81 5.61 11.97
N ALA A 22 -13.34 4.53 12.58
CA ALA A 22 -13.32 4.39 14.04
C ALA A 22 -12.47 5.46 14.74
N ALA A 23 -11.43 5.97 14.08
CA ALA A 23 -10.60 7.07 14.56
C ALA A 23 -11.22 8.47 14.31
N GLY A 24 -12.43 8.56 13.75
CA GLY A 24 -13.13 9.82 13.50
C GLY A 24 -12.56 10.64 12.35
N HIS A 25 -11.90 9.99 11.37
CA HIS A 25 -11.47 10.68 10.16
C HIS A 25 -12.63 10.89 9.18
N ASP A 26 -12.56 11.96 8.39
CA ASP A 26 -13.44 12.20 7.25
C ASP A 26 -12.90 11.39 6.07
N VAL A 27 -13.66 10.40 5.58
CA VAL A 27 -13.14 9.37 4.67
C VAL A 27 -13.86 9.39 3.33
N THR A 28 -13.08 9.50 2.26
CA THR A 28 -13.49 9.17 0.89
C THR A 28 -12.98 7.78 0.51
N ALA A 29 -13.88 6.82 0.33
CA ALA A 29 -13.56 5.46 -0.11
C ALA A 29 -13.64 5.36 -1.65
N VAL A 30 -12.51 5.03 -2.28
CA VAL A 30 -12.43 4.75 -3.72
C VAL A 30 -12.52 3.25 -3.96
N VAL A 31 -13.57 2.84 -4.67
CA VAL A 31 -13.90 1.43 -4.91
C VAL A 31 -14.30 1.18 -6.35
N ARG A 32 -14.11 -0.04 -6.84
CA ARG A 32 -14.65 -0.43 -8.15
C ARG A 32 -16.12 -0.86 -8.09
N ASN A 33 -16.53 -1.47 -6.97
CA ASN A 33 -17.90 -1.96 -6.77
C ASN A 33 -18.37 -1.58 -5.37
N GLN A 34 -19.29 -0.61 -5.30
CA GLN A 34 -19.84 -0.08 -4.06
C GLN A 34 -20.62 -1.13 -3.24
N ALA A 35 -21.25 -2.12 -3.88
CA ALA A 35 -22.02 -3.15 -3.16
C ALA A 35 -21.15 -3.99 -2.20
N LYS A 36 -19.82 -3.99 -2.37
CA LYS A 36 -18.88 -4.66 -1.47
C LYS A 36 -18.55 -3.86 -0.21
N LEU A 37 -19.02 -2.62 -0.08
CA LEU A 37 -18.82 -1.79 1.12
C LEU A 37 -19.88 -2.03 2.20
N SER A 38 -21.08 -2.47 1.85
CA SER A 38 -22.17 -2.69 2.82
C SER A 38 -21.80 -3.62 3.99
N PRO A 39 -21.02 -4.70 3.81
CA PRO A 39 -20.56 -5.55 4.93
C PRO A 39 -19.43 -4.94 5.78
N VAL A 40 -18.90 -3.79 5.38
CA VAL A 40 -17.74 -3.12 6.00
C VAL A 40 -18.18 -2.00 6.95
N LEU A 41 -19.35 -1.38 6.72
CA LEU A 41 -19.82 -0.22 7.48
C LEU A 41 -21.31 -0.36 7.88
N PRO A 42 -21.65 -1.17 8.90
CA PRO A 42 -23.00 -1.22 9.45
C PRO A 42 -23.27 0.00 10.33
N GLY A 43 -23.52 1.17 9.72
CA GLY A 43 -23.90 2.40 10.45
C GLY A 43 -23.26 3.69 9.93
N ALA A 44 -23.22 3.88 8.61
CA ALA A 44 -22.54 5.00 7.98
C ALA A 44 -23.17 6.37 8.32
N GLY A 45 -22.57 7.07 9.28
CA GLY A 45 -22.31 8.49 9.12
C GLY A 45 -21.10 8.68 8.18
N GLU A 46 -21.27 9.52 7.15
CA GLU A 46 -20.22 10.33 6.50
C GLU A 46 -19.04 9.66 5.75
N VAL A 47 -19.10 8.40 5.31
CA VAL A 47 -18.12 7.92 4.30
C VAL A 47 -18.58 8.31 2.90
N ARG A 48 -17.86 9.23 2.25
CA ARG A 48 -18.05 9.54 0.82
C ARG A 48 -17.54 8.37 -0.02
N VAL A 49 -18.32 7.89 -0.98
CA VAL A 49 -17.91 6.79 -1.87
C VAL A 49 -17.74 7.32 -3.28
N VAL A 50 -16.60 7.02 -3.90
CA VAL A 50 -16.34 7.34 -5.31
C VAL A 50 -16.01 6.04 -6.06
N THR A 51 -16.74 5.79 -7.15
CA THR A 51 -16.56 4.58 -7.95
C THR A 51 -15.51 4.81 -9.03
N VAL A 52 -14.39 4.09 -8.96
CA VAL A 52 -13.31 4.13 -9.96
C VAL A 52 -12.78 2.73 -10.23
N ASP A 53 -12.65 2.36 -11.50
CA ASP A 53 -11.85 1.20 -11.89
C ASP A 53 -10.40 1.61 -12.15
N LEU A 54 -9.49 1.19 -11.26
CA LEU A 54 -8.06 1.52 -11.37
C LEU A 54 -7.36 0.79 -12.52
N ALA A 55 -8.01 -0.18 -13.18
CA ALA A 55 -7.51 -0.77 -14.42
C ALA A 55 -7.72 0.17 -15.63
N ALA A 56 -8.74 1.02 -15.58
CA ALA A 56 -9.06 2.01 -16.59
C ALA A 56 -9.61 3.28 -15.90
N PRO A 57 -8.75 4.03 -15.18
CA PRO A 57 -9.20 5.09 -14.30
C PRO A 57 -9.73 6.28 -15.10
N ASP A 58 -10.89 6.78 -14.69
CA ASP A 58 -11.38 8.12 -15.09
C ASP A 58 -10.62 9.18 -14.28
N PRO A 59 -9.82 10.06 -14.92
CA PRO A 59 -9.08 11.10 -14.23
C PRO A 59 -9.97 12.03 -13.40
N GLY A 60 -11.12 12.44 -13.94
CA GLY A 60 -12.01 13.38 -13.25
C GLY A 60 -12.61 12.79 -11.98
N ALA A 61 -12.95 11.51 -12.00
CA ALA A 61 -13.43 10.79 -10.82
C ALA A 61 -12.33 10.64 -9.76
N LEU A 62 -11.09 10.35 -10.15
CA LEU A 62 -9.97 10.28 -9.20
C LEU A 62 -9.62 11.64 -8.61
N GLU A 63 -9.57 12.69 -9.42
CA GLU A 63 -9.34 14.06 -8.95
C GLU A 63 -10.42 14.46 -7.93
N SER A 64 -11.69 14.22 -8.24
CA SER A 64 -12.80 14.50 -7.31
C SER A 64 -12.71 13.72 -6.00
N ALA A 65 -12.13 12.51 -6.02
CA ALA A 65 -11.94 11.68 -4.84
C ALA A 65 -10.75 12.12 -3.97
N VAL A 66 -9.74 12.73 -4.58
CA VAL A 66 -8.51 13.17 -3.90
C VAL A 66 -8.58 14.64 -3.48
N GLN A 67 -9.37 15.45 -4.16
CA GLN A 67 -9.46 16.89 -3.93
C GLN A 67 -9.74 17.24 -2.46
N GLY A 68 -8.85 18.02 -1.87
CA GLY A 68 -8.96 18.50 -0.49
C GLY A 68 -8.66 17.45 0.58
N ALA A 69 -8.15 16.27 0.21
CA ALA A 69 -7.64 15.29 1.15
C ALA A 69 -6.31 15.74 1.76
N ASP A 70 -6.10 15.42 3.04
CA ASP A 70 -4.82 15.59 3.71
C ASP A 70 -3.82 14.50 3.27
N ALA A 71 -4.33 13.29 3.00
CA ALA A 71 -3.52 12.15 2.56
C ALA A 71 -4.32 11.10 1.80
N VAL A 72 -3.60 10.32 0.98
CA VAL A 72 -4.12 9.15 0.27
C VAL A 72 -3.51 7.87 0.84
N LEU A 73 -4.34 6.88 1.15
CA LEU A 73 -3.90 5.54 1.55
C LEU A 73 -4.32 4.52 0.49
N SER A 74 -3.37 3.69 0.03
CA SER A 74 -3.63 2.71 -1.02
C SER A 74 -3.35 1.29 -0.55
N GLY A 75 -4.41 0.48 -0.49
CA GLY A 75 -4.32 -0.98 -0.34
C GLY A 75 -4.26 -1.72 -1.67
N LEU A 76 -3.95 -1.02 -2.78
CA LEU A 76 -3.94 -1.58 -4.13
C LEU A 76 -2.75 -2.53 -4.31
N GLY A 77 -3.01 -3.72 -4.85
CA GLY A 77 -1.97 -4.68 -5.19
C GLY A 77 -2.51 -5.84 -6.03
N PRO A 78 -1.66 -6.50 -6.83
CA PRO A 78 -2.05 -7.68 -7.59
C PRO A 78 -2.31 -8.85 -6.64
N ARG A 79 -3.40 -9.59 -6.85
CA ARG A 79 -3.70 -10.80 -6.06
C ARG A 79 -2.99 -12.04 -6.59
N SER A 80 -2.61 -12.00 -7.86
CA SER A 80 -1.90 -13.07 -8.56
C SER A 80 -1.16 -12.51 -9.77
N ASN A 81 -0.37 -13.34 -10.45
CA ASN A 81 0.36 -12.94 -11.66
C ASN A 81 -0.54 -12.49 -12.82
N SER A 82 -1.82 -12.88 -12.86
CA SER A 82 -2.77 -12.39 -13.90
C SER A 82 -3.14 -10.93 -13.70
N ASP A 83 -3.06 -10.44 -12.46
CA ASP A 83 -3.43 -9.08 -12.08
C ASP A 83 -2.22 -8.14 -12.15
N ALA A 84 -1.05 -8.65 -12.56
CA ALA A 84 0.19 -7.89 -12.62
C ALA A 84 0.08 -6.68 -13.56
N GLY A 85 0.45 -5.53 -13.03
CA GLY A 85 0.37 -4.22 -13.68
C GLY A 85 -0.67 -3.31 -13.02
N VAL A 86 -1.58 -3.87 -12.21
CA VAL A 86 -2.61 -3.08 -11.53
C VAL A 86 -2.00 -2.13 -10.50
N ALA A 87 -0.96 -2.54 -9.77
CA ALA A 87 -0.38 -1.71 -8.72
C ALA A 87 0.32 -0.49 -9.29
N TRP A 88 1.24 -0.67 -10.25
CA TRP A 88 1.97 0.47 -10.79
C TRP A 88 1.09 1.39 -11.65
N ARG A 89 0.16 0.83 -12.45
CA ARG A 89 -0.75 1.65 -13.29
C ARG A 89 -1.74 2.43 -12.46
N GLY A 90 -2.36 1.77 -11.47
CA GLY A 90 -3.33 2.42 -10.59
C GLY A 90 -2.65 3.48 -9.71
N THR A 91 -1.48 3.17 -9.15
CA THR A 91 -0.70 4.16 -8.37
C THR A 91 -0.29 5.35 -9.23
N ARG A 92 0.11 5.14 -10.49
CA ARG A 92 0.40 6.26 -11.40
C ARG A 92 -0.80 7.18 -11.61
N ALA A 93 -2.00 6.61 -11.78
CA ALA A 93 -3.22 7.41 -11.93
C ALA A 93 -3.55 8.18 -10.65
N VAL A 94 -3.39 7.56 -9.48
CA VAL A 94 -3.56 8.23 -8.18
C VAL A 94 -2.54 9.36 -8.01
N VAL A 95 -1.27 9.13 -8.32
CA VAL A 95 -0.22 10.16 -8.27
C VAL A 95 -0.55 11.34 -9.18
N GLN A 96 -1.04 11.10 -10.40
CA GLN A 96 -1.45 12.15 -11.32
C GLN A 96 -2.61 12.99 -10.74
N ALA A 97 -3.63 12.35 -10.16
CA ALA A 97 -4.73 13.04 -9.52
C ALA A 97 -4.27 13.85 -8.29
N MET A 98 -3.36 13.30 -7.49
CA MET A 98 -2.75 14.00 -6.36
C MET A 98 -1.96 15.24 -6.79
N GLN A 99 -1.16 15.12 -7.85
CA GLN A 99 -0.41 16.25 -8.42
C GLN A 99 -1.35 17.33 -8.95
N ALA A 100 -2.41 16.96 -9.68
CA ALA A 100 -3.41 17.88 -10.21
C ALA A 100 -4.19 18.63 -9.11
N THR A 101 -4.38 17.99 -7.95
CA THR A 101 -5.12 18.54 -6.81
C THR A 101 -4.22 19.06 -5.68
N GLN A 102 -2.90 19.05 -5.88
CA GLN A 102 -1.88 19.51 -4.94
C GLN A 102 -1.90 18.78 -3.58
N VAL A 103 -2.33 17.52 -3.55
CA VAL A 103 -2.25 16.66 -2.35
C VAL A 103 -0.89 15.98 -2.30
N GLY A 104 -0.17 16.15 -1.18
CA GLY A 104 1.25 15.76 -1.08
C GLY A 104 1.53 14.38 -0.47
N ARG A 105 0.64 13.84 0.37
CA ARG A 105 0.93 12.68 1.23
C ARG A 105 0.28 11.39 0.71
N ILE A 106 1.08 10.35 0.48
CA ILE A 106 0.59 9.02 0.09
C ILE A 106 1.25 7.87 0.88
N VAL A 107 0.44 6.92 1.34
CA VAL A 107 0.91 5.69 1.99
C VAL A 107 0.38 4.48 1.22
N VAL A 108 1.28 3.59 0.78
CA VAL A 108 0.91 2.41 -0.01
C VAL A 108 1.36 1.10 0.63
N VAL A 109 0.73 0.00 0.23
CA VAL A 109 1.20 -1.35 0.53
C VAL A 109 2.05 -1.88 -0.63
N SER A 110 3.29 -2.27 -0.34
CA SER A 110 4.23 -3.00 -1.20
C SER A 110 4.45 -4.41 -0.65
N ALA A 111 5.65 -4.99 -0.77
CA ALA A 111 5.99 -6.28 -0.17
C ALA A 111 7.48 -6.36 0.19
N ALA A 112 7.80 -7.14 1.23
CA ALA A 112 9.18 -7.35 1.71
C ALA A 112 10.19 -7.77 0.60
N PRO A 113 9.84 -8.64 -0.38
CA PRO A 113 10.79 -9.04 -1.42
C PRO A 113 11.12 -7.96 -2.46
N VAL A 114 10.41 -6.82 -2.48
CA VAL A 114 10.53 -5.81 -3.55
C VAL A 114 11.90 -5.12 -3.55
N GLY A 115 12.56 -5.01 -2.39
CA GLY A 115 13.87 -4.36 -2.27
C GLY A 115 14.96 -4.94 -3.19
N THR A 116 14.87 -6.23 -3.52
CA THR A 116 15.84 -6.98 -4.32
C THR A 116 15.40 -7.20 -5.78
N VAL A 117 14.27 -6.63 -6.19
CA VAL A 117 13.72 -6.78 -7.55
C VAL A 117 14.27 -5.68 -8.46
N ALA A 118 14.72 -6.07 -9.66
CA ALA A 118 15.23 -5.12 -10.64
C ALA A 118 14.09 -4.39 -11.35
N THR A 119 14.25 -3.08 -11.53
CA THR A 119 13.29 -2.21 -12.21
C THR A 119 14.03 -1.21 -13.11
N PRO A 120 13.33 -0.46 -13.98
CA PRO A 120 13.94 0.67 -14.68
C PRO A 120 14.57 1.70 -13.75
N GLY A 121 13.92 2.02 -12.61
CA GLY A 121 14.47 2.93 -11.60
C GLY A 121 15.59 2.33 -10.73
N ARG A 122 15.68 0.99 -10.66
CA ARG A 122 16.70 0.24 -9.92
C ARG A 122 17.22 -0.95 -10.74
N PRO A 123 18.07 -0.73 -11.76
CA PRO A 123 18.52 -1.80 -12.66
C PRO A 123 19.49 -2.78 -12.01
N LYS A 124 20.16 -2.39 -10.92
CA LYS A 124 21.12 -3.22 -10.16
C LYS A 124 20.74 -3.22 -8.67
N PRO A 125 19.64 -3.91 -8.29
CA PRO A 125 19.24 -3.99 -6.89
C PRO A 125 20.28 -4.79 -6.07
N PRO A 126 20.31 -4.62 -4.73
CA PRO A 126 21.10 -5.49 -3.89
C PRO A 126 20.60 -6.94 -4.01
N LYS A 127 21.51 -7.91 -3.89
CA LYS A 127 21.15 -9.34 -3.92
C LYS A 127 20.29 -9.76 -2.74
N PHE A 128 20.42 -9.07 -1.61
CA PHE A 128 19.73 -9.35 -0.36
C PHE A 128 19.35 -8.05 0.33
N ASP A 129 18.23 -8.05 1.05
CA ASP A 129 17.90 -6.95 1.94
C ASP A 129 18.77 -7.04 3.23
N PRO A 130 19.21 -5.90 3.82
CA PRO A 130 19.97 -5.90 5.07
C PRO A 130 19.27 -6.64 6.22
N GLY A 131 17.93 -6.62 6.24
CA GLY A 131 17.10 -7.32 7.20
C GLY A 131 16.95 -8.83 6.97
N ASP A 132 17.38 -9.33 5.81
CA ASP A 132 17.21 -10.74 5.46
C ASP A 132 18.11 -11.65 6.31
N GLY A 133 17.48 -12.60 7.01
CA GLY A 133 18.19 -13.67 7.70
C GLY A 133 18.80 -14.70 6.74
N PHE A 134 19.69 -15.55 7.27
CA PHE A 134 20.39 -16.61 6.51
C PHE A 134 19.45 -17.47 5.64
N PHE A 135 18.27 -17.82 6.17
CA PHE A 135 17.28 -18.63 5.47
C PHE A 135 16.67 -17.90 4.25
N MET A 136 16.32 -16.62 4.39
CA MET A 136 15.78 -15.82 3.28
C MET A 136 16.83 -15.65 2.17
N ARG A 137 18.10 -15.47 2.57
CA ARG A 137 19.23 -15.34 1.64
C ARG A 137 19.52 -16.61 0.84
N HIS A 138 19.17 -17.80 1.32
CA HIS A 138 19.67 -19.05 0.74
C HIS A 138 18.58 -20.04 0.30
N LEU A 139 17.35 -19.97 0.84
CA LEU A 139 16.29 -20.94 0.51
C LEU A 139 15.09 -20.33 -0.26
N PHE A 140 14.84 -19.03 -0.14
CA PHE A 140 13.68 -18.37 -0.78
C PHE A 140 13.92 -17.93 -2.24
N SER A 141 15.18 -17.90 -2.71
CA SER A 141 15.57 -17.19 -3.94
C SER A 141 15.13 -17.83 -5.26
N HIS A 142 14.89 -19.15 -5.32
CA HIS A 142 14.62 -19.81 -6.60
C HIS A 142 13.15 -20.14 -6.87
N VAL A 143 12.37 -20.53 -5.85
CA VAL A 143 11.00 -21.04 -6.06
C VAL A 143 9.93 -19.94 -5.88
N ALA A 144 10.06 -19.10 -4.85
CA ALA A 144 9.09 -18.02 -4.60
C ALA A 144 9.19 -16.89 -5.64
N GLY A 145 10.40 -16.58 -6.10
CA GLY A 145 10.65 -15.61 -7.17
C GLY A 145 10.05 -16.02 -8.52
N ALA A 146 10.03 -17.32 -8.83
CA ALA A 146 9.40 -17.84 -10.06
C ALA A 146 7.86 -17.82 -9.98
N ALA A 147 7.29 -18.16 -8.81
CA ALA A 147 5.84 -18.23 -8.64
C ALA A 147 5.16 -16.85 -8.55
N PHE A 148 5.82 -15.84 -7.96
CA PHE A 148 5.26 -14.49 -7.75
C PHE A 148 6.06 -13.37 -8.43
N GLY A 149 6.95 -13.71 -9.38
CA GLY A 149 7.84 -12.75 -10.01
C GLY A 149 7.12 -11.57 -10.66
N LYS A 150 5.97 -11.80 -11.33
CA LYS A 150 5.20 -10.71 -11.96
C LYS A 150 4.52 -9.81 -10.93
N VAL A 151 4.06 -10.37 -9.81
CA VAL A 151 3.52 -9.60 -8.68
C VAL A 151 4.58 -8.69 -8.10
N TYR A 152 5.78 -9.21 -7.81
CA TYR A 152 6.84 -8.39 -7.23
C TYR A 152 7.39 -7.37 -8.22
N ALA A 153 7.48 -7.69 -9.51
CA ALA A 153 7.85 -6.72 -10.54
C ALA A 153 6.83 -5.57 -10.67
N ASP A 154 5.54 -5.85 -10.52
CA ASP A 154 4.48 -4.81 -10.50
C ASP A 154 4.64 -3.88 -9.29
N LEU A 155 4.80 -4.44 -8.08
CA LEU A 155 5.02 -3.64 -6.86
C LEU A 155 6.35 -2.86 -6.89
N ALA A 156 7.41 -3.45 -7.44
CA ALA A 156 8.68 -2.75 -7.60
C ALA A 156 8.55 -1.56 -8.55
N ARG A 157 7.85 -1.73 -9.67
CA ARG A 157 7.55 -0.62 -10.58
C ARG A 157 6.62 0.42 -9.97
N MET A 158 5.71 0.02 -9.08
CA MET A 158 4.90 0.94 -8.29
C MET A 158 5.78 1.81 -7.37
N GLU A 159 6.81 1.24 -6.74
CA GLU A 159 7.76 2.01 -5.93
C GLU A 159 8.59 2.99 -6.78
N ASP A 160 8.97 2.65 -8.01
CA ASP A 160 9.60 3.61 -8.94
C ASP A 160 8.67 4.81 -9.21
N VAL A 161 7.37 4.55 -9.48
CA VAL A 161 6.37 5.62 -9.70
C VAL A 161 6.29 6.56 -8.49
N LEU A 162 6.36 6.02 -7.27
CA LEU A 162 6.36 6.84 -6.05
C LEU A 162 7.64 7.66 -5.92
N ALA A 163 8.81 7.03 -6.15
CA ALA A 163 10.10 7.71 -6.08
C ALA A 163 10.18 8.90 -7.06
N ASP A 164 9.64 8.74 -8.26
CA ASP A 164 9.63 9.76 -9.32
C ASP A 164 8.53 10.82 -9.15
N SER A 165 7.57 10.62 -8.24
CA SER A 165 6.37 11.46 -8.13
C SER A 165 6.60 12.85 -7.52
N GLY A 166 7.69 13.03 -6.76
CA GLY A 166 7.92 14.20 -5.94
C GLY A 166 7.08 14.29 -4.66
N LEU A 167 6.13 13.37 -4.45
CA LEU A 167 5.23 13.32 -3.29
C LEU A 167 5.96 12.85 -2.02
N ASP A 168 5.35 13.13 -0.85
CA ASP A 168 5.77 12.59 0.43
C ASP A 168 5.18 11.17 0.59
N TRP A 169 5.82 10.20 -0.06
CA TRP A 169 5.34 8.82 -0.09
C TRP A 169 5.91 7.97 1.05
N THR A 170 5.15 6.96 1.47
CA THR A 170 5.65 5.86 2.32
C THR A 170 5.17 4.53 1.76
N ALA A 171 6.09 3.59 1.54
CA ALA A 171 5.77 2.25 1.06
C ALA A 171 5.95 1.21 2.18
N VAL A 172 4.84 0.66 2.68
CA VAL A 172 4.88 -0.39 3.71
C VAL A 172 5.13 -1.74 3.06
N ARG A 173 6.19 -2.44 3.47
CA ARG A 173 6.64 -3.72 2.92
C ARG A 173 6.38 -4.87 3.90
N PRO A 174 5.16 -5.39 3.97
CA PRO A 174 4.86 -6.55 4.79
C PRO A 174 5.48 -7.83 4.20
N PRO A 175 5.81 -8.81 5.06
CA PRO A 175 6.11 -10.19 4.65
C PRO A 175 4.77 -10.93 4.43
N ARG A 176 4.62 -12.16 4.92
CA ARG A 176 3.37 -12.91 4.78
C ARG A 176 2.22 -12.23 5.55
N LEU A 177 1.16 -11.88 4.85
CA LEU A 177 -0.06 -11.36 5.47
C LEU A 177 -0.89 -12.47 6.12
N THR A 178 -1.50 -12.16 7.27
CA THR A 178 -2.41 -13.03 8.01
C THR A 178 -3.71 -12.31 8.36
N ASP A 179 -4.76 -13.06 8.66
CA ASP A 179 -6.07 -12.54 9.09
C ASP A 179 -6.23 -12.60 10.62
N LYS A 180 -5.12 -12.53 11.36
CA LYS A 180 -5.15 -12.43 12.82
C LYS A 180 -5.72 -11.06 13.24
N PRO A 181 -6.28 -10.95 14.46
CA PRO A 181 -6.78 -9.67 14.98
C PRO A 181 -5.69 -8.59 15.07
N LEU A 182 -6.12 -7.32 15.13
CA LEU A 182 -5.26 -6.18 15.45
C LEU A 182 -4.59 -6.41 16.80
N THR A 183 -3.25 -6.30 16.82
CA THR A 183 -2.47 -6.39 18.06
C THR A 183 -1.96 -5.02 18.48
N GLY A 184 -1.67 -4.13 17.52
CA GLY A 184 -0.99 -2.86 17.78
C GLY A 184 0.46 -3.02 18.22
N SER A 185 0.98 -4.25 18.27
CA SER A 185 2.33 -4.59 18.71
C SER A 185 3.05 -5.34 17.60
N TYR A 186 3.88 -4.60 16.88
CA TYR A 186 4.67 -5.07 15.75
C TYR A 186 5.99 -4.30 15.70
N ARG A 187 6.98 -4.88 15.03
CA ARG A 187 8.27 -4.23 14.77
C ARG A 187 8.22 -3.50 13.43
N THR A 188 9.01 -2.44 13.31
CA THR A 188 9.20 -1.69 12.06
C THR A 188 10.69 -1.45 11.78
N ALA A 189 11.05 -1.29 10.51
CA ALA A 189 12.38 -0.85 10.11
C ALA A 189 12.32 0.03 8.86
N LEU A 190 13.01 1.17 8.88
CA LEU A 190 13.11 2.07 7.71
C LEU A 190 14.13 1.51 6.71
N GLY A 191 13.78 1.53 5.43
CA GLY A 191 14.67 1.17 4.33
C GLY A 191 15.01 -0.32 4.19
N GLN A 192 14.53 -1.18 5.11
CA GLN A 192 14.92 -2.59 5.17
C GLN A 192 13.82 -3.49 5.74
N ASN A 193 13.97 -4.79 5.53
CA ASN A 193 13.16 -5.84 6.12
C ASN A 193 13.49 -6.04 7.62
N LEU A 194 12.64 -6.80 8.31
CA LEU A 194 12.85 -7.18 9.70
C LEU A 194 13.42 -8.59 9.81
N ARG A 195 14.56 -8.72 10.48
CA ARG A 195 15.14 -10.03 10.79
C ARG A 195 14.17 -10.85 11.63
N GLY A 196 13.90 -12.08 11.18
CA GLY A 196 12.94 -12.99 11.81
C GLY A 196 11.48 -12.55 11.72
N GLY A 197 11.17 -11.52 10.92
CA GLY A 197 9.81 -11.03 10.69
C GLY A 197 9.14 -11.74 9.52
N TRP A 198 8.51 -12.88 9.78
CA TRP A 198 7.95 -13.74 8.71
C TRP A 198 6.51 -13.42 8.35
N SER A 199 5.77 -12.77 9.25
CA SER A 199 4.36 -12.50 9.06
C SER A 199 3.89 -11.26 9.81
N VAL A 200 2.77 -10.71 9.35
CA VAL A 200 2.09 -9.57 9.98
C VAL A 200 0.59 -9.72 9.74
N SER A 201 -0.25 -9.20 10.64
CA SER A 201 -1.69 -9.18 10.42
C SER A 201 -2.09 -8.03 9.49
N ARG A 202 -3.11 -8.21 8.64
CA ARG A 202 -3.65 -7.11 7.83
C ARG A 202 -4.12 -5.92 8.68
N PRO A 203 -4.78 -6.13 9.84
CA PRO A 203 -5.12 -5.03 10.73
C PRO A 203 -3.89 -4.27 11.25
N ASP A 204 -2.79 -4.94 11.59
CA ASP A 204 -1.55 -4.29 12.04
C ASP A 204 -0.90 -3.46 10.92
N VAL A 205 -0.94 -3.94 9.67
CA VAL A 205 -0.48 -3.16 8.51
C VAL A 205 -1.32 -1.89 8.35
N ALA A 206 -2.65 -2.00 8.41
CA ALA A 206 -3.54 -0.85 8.33
C ALA A 206 -3.30 0.14 9.47
N ASN A 207 -3.05 -0.37 10.68
CA ASN A 207 -2.71 0.44 11.84
C ASN A 207 -1.41 1.23 11.62
N LEU A 208 -0.35 0.57 11.11
CA LEU A 208 0.89 1.28 10.76
C LEU A 208 0.65 2.35 9.70
N MET A 209 -0.10 2.02 8.63
CA MET A 209 -0.38 2.96 7.54
C MET A 209 -1.04 4.25 8.03
N LEU A 210 -1.94 4.18 9.01
CA LEU A 210 -2.54 5.36 9.64
C LEU A 210 -1.55 6.09 10.56
N ARG A 211 -0.76 5.38 11.36
CA ARG A 211 0.20 5.99 12.30
C ARG A 211 1.30 6.79 11.63
N VAL A 212 1.73 6.41 10.43
CA VAL A 212 2.81 7.08 9.71
C VAL A 212 2.36 8.34 8.96
N LEU A 213 1.07 8.67 8.93
CA LEU A 213 0.56 9.84 8.22
C LEU A 213 1.24 11.13 8.70
N ASP A 214 1.47 11.25 10.01
CA ASP A 214 2.04 12.43 10.68
C ASP A 214 3.50 12.24 11.13
N GLN A 215 4.25 11.31 10.52
CA GLN A 215 5.64 11.01 10.86
C GLN A 215 6.59 11.39 9.72
N PRO A 216 7.19 12.60 9.73
CA PRO A 216 8.05 13.09 8.65
C PRO A 216 9.26 12.20 8.36
N GLU A 217 9.77 11.49 9.36
CA GLU A 217 10.86 10.52 9.22
C GLU A 217 10.51 9.34 8.29
N THR A 218 9.22 9.12 8.03
CA THR A 218 8.72 8.08 7.12
C THR A 218 8.57 8.57 5.68
N PHE A 219 8.74 9.87 5.43
CA PHE A 219 8.53 10.44 4.11
C PHE A 219 9.65 10.04 3.17
N LYS A 220 9.27 9.62 1.96
CA LYS A 220 10.16 9.08 0.93
C LYS A 220 10.94 7.86 1.43
N GLN A 221 10.31 7.07 2.30
CA GLN A 221 10.87 5.84 2.87
C GLN A 221 10.01 4.62 2.57
N THR A 222 10.68 3.47 2.52
CA THR A 222 10.04 2.16 2.63
C THR A 222 10.09 1.70 4.08
N ILE A 223 9.07 1.00 4.57
CA ILE A 223 9.03 0.50 5.96
C ILE A 223 8.74 -0.99 5.97
N GLY A 224 9.68 -1.80 6.44
CA GLY A 224 9.43 -3.19 6.78
C GLY A 224 8.57 -3.28 8.04
N ILE A 225 7.58 -4.18 8.06
CA ILE A 225 6.69 -4.42 9.22
C ILE A 225 6.54 -5.92 9.47
N ALA A 226 6.62 -6.35 10.72
CA ALA A 226 6.37 -7.74 11.10
C ALA A 226 5.97 -7.86 12.57
N ASN A 227 5.13 -8.85 12.88
CA ASN A 227 4.83 -9.23 14.26
C ASN A 227 6.00 -10.00 14.89
#